data_AF-A0A5S4THU4-F1
#
_entry.id   AF-A0A5S4THU4-F1
#
_cell.length_a   1.000
_cell.length_b   1.000
_cell.length_c   1.000
_cell.angle_alpha   90.00
_cell.angle_beta   90.00
_cell.angle_gamma   90.00
#
_symmetry.space_group_name_H-M   'P 1'
#
loop_
_entity.id
_entity.type
_entity.pdbx_description
1 polymer ?
#
loop_
_entity_poly.entity_id
_entity_poly.type
_entity_poly.pdbx_seq_one_letter_code
_entity_poly.pdbx_strand_id
1 'polypeptide(L)'
;DNLKTLLDKMPVGVVQFDQETNAVEWYNPYAELIFTTEDGLLQNHLIQQILTEKRRGDISQTFEVSGNKYTSYIDVASGIFYFFDSFVGNRQSADASMLRPVVGIISVDNYDDLTDDLSDADTSKINSFVANFIDEFMESKQIFYRRVNMDRYYFF
;
A
#
# COMPACT_ATOMS: atom_id res chain seq x y z
N ASP A 1 1.52 -19.22 -19.41
CA ASP A 1 2.38 -18.52 -18.43
C ASP A 1 2.10 -17.04 -18.19
N ASN A 2 1.11 -16.39 -18.83
CA ASN A 2 0.96 -14.94 -18.73
C ASN A 2 -0.09 -14.43 -17.70
N LEU A 3 -0.84 -15.33 -17.04
CA LEU A 3 -1.84 -14.93 -16.02
C LEU A 3 -1.32 -15.09 -14.58
N LYS A 4 -0.58 -16.17 -14.30
CA LYS A 4 0.01 -16.44 -12.97
C LYS A 4 0.99 -15.33 -12.54
N THR A 5 1.82 -14.84 -13.44
CA THR A 5 2.82 -13.81 -13.15
C THR A 5 2.23 -12.40 -12.97
N LEU A 6 1.01 -12.16 -13.48
CA LEU A 6 0.26 -10.92 -13.22
C LEU A 6 -0.45 -10.96 -11.87
N LEU A 7 -0.90 -12.15 -11.42
CA LEU A 7 -1.50 -12.36 -10.11
C LEU A 7 -0.48 -12.22 -8.97
N ASP A 8 0.78 -12.61 -9.16
CA ASP A 8 1.86 -12.38 -8.18
C ASP A 8 2.13 -10.89 -7.90
N LYS A 9 1.69 -9.99 -8.78
CA LYS A 9 1.91 -8.54 -8.67
C LYS A 9 0.69 -7.77 -8.17
N MET A 10 -0.47 -8.41 -8.00
CA MET A 10 -1.67 -7.76 -7.51
C MET A 10 -2.16 -8.43 -6.22
N PRO A 11 -2.45 -7.68 -5.15
CA PRO A 11 -3.02 -8.23 -3.92
C PRO A 11 -4.51 -8.59 -4.16
N VAL A 12 -4.74 -9.63 -4.96
CA VAL A 12 -6.07 -10.14 -5.29
C VAL A 12 -6.29 -11.44 -4.54
N GLY A 13 -7.33 -11.45 -3.71
CA GLY A 13 -7.86 -12.64 -3.08
C GLY A 13 -8.74 -13.40 -4.05
N VAL A 14 -8.50 -14.70 -4.13
CA VAL A 14 -9.28 -15.64 -4.94
C VAL A 14 -9.74 -16.75 -4.04
N VAL A 15 -11.04 -16.98 -4.03
CA VAL A 15 -11.68 -18.11 -3.35
C VAL A 15 -12.53 -18.86 -4.36
N GLN A 16 -12.31 -20.16 -4.46
CA GLN A 16 -13.19 -21.07 -5.18
C GLN A 16 -14.22 -21.64 -4.20
N PHE A 17 -15.48 -21.67 -4.63
CA PHE A 17 -16.58 -22.17 -3.83
C PHE A 17 -17.49 -23.09 -4.64
N ASP A 18 -18.10 -24.05 -3.96
CA ASP A 18 -19.12 -24.93 -4.52
C ASP A 18 -20.38 -24.13 -4.85
N GLN A 19 -20.89 -24.28 -6.07
CA GLN A 19 -21.94 -23.43 -6.61
C GLN A 19 -23.32 -23.67 -5.95
N GLU A 20 -23.55 -24.83 -5.35
CA GLU A 20 -24.82 -25.18 -4.73
C GLU A 20 -24.84 -24.84 -3.24
N THR A 21 -23.74 -25.15 -2.54
CA THR A 21 -23.61 -25.06 -1.09
C THR A 21 -22.87 -23.82 -0.60
N ASN A 22 -22.21 -23.06 -1.49
CA ASN A 22 -21.25 -21.99 -1.17
C ASN A 22 -20.07 -22.47 -0.29
N ALA A 23 -19.82 -23.78 -0.21
CA ALA A 23 -18.69 -24.30 0.56
C ALA A 23 -17.37 -23.87 -0.08
N VAL A 24 -16.42 -23.39 0.72
CA VAL A 24 -15.08 -23.00 0.25
C VAL A 24 -14.31 -24.27 -0.13
N GLU A 25 -13.89 -24.37 -1.39
CA GLU A 25 -13.14 -25.53 -1.91
C GLU A 25 -11.64 -25.26 -1.93
N TRP A 26 -11.26 -24.03 -2.26
CA TRP A 26 -9.86 -23.62 -2.39
C TRP A 26 -9.74 -22.10 -2.25
N TYR A 27 -8.58 -21.63 -1.80
CA TYR A 27 -8.27 -20.20 -1.71
C TYR A 27 -6.77 -19.98 -1.91
N ASN A 28 -6.40 -18.77 -2.35
CA ASN A 28 -5.00 -18.38 -2.48
C ASN A 28 -4.43 -17.84 -1.15
N PRO A 29 -3.09 -17.78 -0.98
CA PRO A 29 -2.47 -17.30 0.26
C PRO A 29 -2.86 -15.87 0.66
N TYR A 30 -3.17 -15.01 -0.32
CA TYR A 30 -3.69 -13.68 -0.02
C TYR A 30 -5.07 -13.75 0.64
N ALA A 31 -5.97 -14.61 0.17
CA ALA A 31 -7.26 -14.79 0.80
C ALA A 31 -7.15 -15.38 2.22
N GLU A 32 -6.22 -16.31 2.42
CA GLU A 32 -5.89 -16.82 3.75
C GLU A 32 -5.44 -15.69 4.68
N LEU A 33 -4.52 -14.84 4.25
CA LEU A 33 -4.04 -13.70 5.02
C LEU A 33 -5.18 -12.77 5.45
N ILE A 34 -6.14 -12.50 4.57
CA ILE A 34 -7.24 -11.57 4.87
C ILE A 34 -8.29 -12.19 5.79
N PHE A 35 -8.60 -13.48 5.64
CA PHE A 35 -9.68 -14.14 6.37
C PHE A 35 -9.23 -14.89 7.63
N THR A 36 -7.95 -14.82 7.99
CA THR A 36 -7.40 -15.45 9.20
C THR A 36 -7.48 -14.50 10.38
N THR A 37 -7.94 -15.00 11.54
CA THR A 37 -7.93 -14.24 12.81
C THR A 37 -6.52 -14.11 13.37
N GLU A 38 -6.34 -13.26 14.38
CA GLU A 38 -5.08 -13.16 15.14
C GLU A 38 -4.65 -14.50 15.77
N ASP A 39 -5.60 -15.40 16.02
CA ASP A 39 -5.37 -16.76 16.53
C ASP A 39 -4.98 -17.78 15.43
N GLY A 40 -4.84 -17.34 14.17
CA GLY A 40 -4.44 -18.20 13.05
C GLY A 40 -5.57 -19.08 12.48
N LEU A 41 -6.84 -18.80 12.81
CA LEU A 41 -7.98 -19.56 12.32
C LEU A 41 -8.65 -18.88 11.13
N LEU A 42 -8.81 -19.62 10.03
CA LEU A 42 -9.51 -19.15 8.83
C LEU A 42 -11.02 -19.05 9.08
N GLN A 43 -11.59 -17.87 8.82
CA GLN A 43 -13.01 -17.58 9.03
C GLN A 43 -13.86 -18.00 7.82
N ASN A 44 -13.96 -19.31 7.56
CA ASN A 44 -14.79 -19.84 6.46
C ASN A 44 -16.25 -19.38 6.52
N HIS A 45 -16.80 -19.22 7.73
CA HIS A 45 -18.16 -18.72 7.92
C HIS A 45 -18.35 -17.29 7.37
N LEU A 46 -17.35 -16.42 7.56
CA LEU A 46 -17.38 -15.05 7.06
C LEU A 46 -17.38 -15.02 5.53
N ILE A 47 -16.55 -15.87 4.91
CA ILE A 47 -16.52 -16.03 3.44
C ILE A 47 -17.89 -16.48 2.93
N GLN A 48 -18.49 -17.51 3.54
CA GLN A 48 -19.81 -18.01 3.17
C GLN A 48 -20.91 -16.97 3.34
N GLN A 49 -20.85 -16.18 4.41
CA GLN A 49 -21.79 -15.08 4.65
C GLN A 49 -21.69 -14.04 3.53
N ILE A 50 -20.47 -13.60 3.18
CA ILE A 50 -20.24 -12.65 2.08
C ILE A 50 -20.78 -13.20 0.75
N LEU A 51 -20.50 -14.46 0.42
CA LEU A 51 -20.99 -15.11 -0.80
C LEU A 51 -22.53 -15.14 -0.86
N THR A 52 -23.16 -15.50 0.26
CA THR A 52 -24.62 -15.63 0.36
C THR A 52 -25.29 -14.27 0.19
N GLU A 53 -24.82 -13.27 0.93
CA GLU A 53 -25.37 -11.92 0.88
C GLU A 53 -25.17 -11.29 -0.52
N LYS A 54 -24.04 -11.58 -1.20
CA LYS A 54 -23.80 -11.11 -2.58
C LYS A 54 -24.72 -11.77 -3.60
N ARG A 55 -24.96 -13.08 -3.48
CA ARG A 55 -25.90 -13.81 -4.35
C ARG A 55 -27.34 -13.32 -4.19
N ARG A 56 -27.72 -12.86 -3.00
CA ARG A 56 -29.06 -12.28 -2.74
C ARG A 56 -29.24 -10.88 -3.33
N GLY A 57 -28.16 -10.21 -3.73
CA GLY A 57 -28.20 -8.87 -4.29
C GLY A 57 -28.35 -7.76 -3.23
N ASP A 58 -28.22 -8.09 -1.95
CA ASP A 58 -28.46 -7.17 -0.82
C ASP A 58 -27.23 -6.31 -0.44
N ILE A 59 -26.05 -6.55 -1.05
CA ILE A 59 -24.81 -5.82 -0.70
C ILE A 59 -24.23 -4.99 -1.84
N SER A 60 -23.55 -3.91 -1.43
CA SER A 60 -22.60 -3.15 -2.23
C SER A 60 -21.51 -4.04 -2.84
N GLN A 61 -20.80 -3.54 -3.86
CA GLN A 61 -19.61 -4.20 -4.41
C GLN A 61 -18.47 -4.37 -3.38
N THR A 62 -18.63 -3.89 -2.15
CA THR A 62 -17.62 -3.90 -1.10
C THR A 62 -18.02 -4.68 0.16
N PHE A 63 -17.04 -5.26 0.85
CA PHE A 63 -17.17 -5.84 2.19
C PHE A 63 -16.03 -5.35 3.10
N GLU A 64 -16.14 -5.57 4.41
CA GLU A 64 -15.12 -5.16 5.38
C GLU A 64 -14.66 -6.36 6.20
N VAL A 65 -13.35 -6.49 6.40
CA VAL A 65 -12.73 -7.50 7.28
C VAL A 65 -11.62 -6.82 8.07
N SER A 66 -11.68 -6.97 9.40
CA SER A 66 -10.67 -6.42 10.32
C SER A 66 -10.42 -4.91 10.13
N GLY A 67 -11.46 -4.13 9.84
CA GLY A 67 -11.36 -2.68 9.60
C GLY A 67 -10.91 -2.27 8.19
N ASN A 68 -10.58 -3.23 7.33
CA ASN A 68 -10.15 -2.98 5.94
C ASN A 68 -11.31 -3.23 4.97
N LYS A 69 -11.49 -2.33 4.00
CA LYS A 69 -12.59 -2.40 3.03
C LYS A 69 -12.09 -3.03 1.73
N TYR A 70 -12.79 -4.01 1.20
CA TYR A 70 -12.44 -4.73 -0.03
C TYR A 70 -13.53 -4.61 -1.09
N THR A 71 -13.14 -4.40 -2.34
CA THR A 71 -14.01 -4.50 -3.50
C THR A 71 -13.99 -5.93 -4.01
N SER A 72 -15.15 -6.44 -4.41
CA SER A 72 -15.28 -7.86 -4.75
C SER A 72 -16.30 -8.16 -5.82
N TYR A 73 -15.99 -9.22 -6.56
CA TYR A 73 -16.73 -9.71 -7.71
C TYR A 73 -16.94 -11.21 -7.57
N ILE A 74 -18.12 -11.70 -7.94
CA ILE A 74 -18.43 -13.14 -7.95
C ILE A 74 -18.74 -13.54 -9.39
N ASP A 75 -17.95 -14.47 -9.89
CA ASP A 75 -18.31 -15.25 -11.07
C ASP A 75 -19.04 -16.52 -10.61
N VAL A 76 -20.37 -16.45 -10.65
CA VAL A 76 -21.25 -17.54 -10.21
C VAL A 76 -21.11 -18.76 -11.11
N ALA A 77 -20.89 -18.57 -12.41
CA ALA A 77 -20.81 -19.65 -13.39
C ALA A 77 -19.51 -20.45 -13.23
N SER A 78 -18.41 -19.78 -12.86
CA SER A 78 -17.14 -20.45 -12.59
C SER A 78 -16.95 -20.84 -11.11
N GLY A 79 -17.83 -20.42 -10.20
CA GLY A 79 -17.67 -20.66 -8.76
C GLY A 79 -16.48 -19.92 -8.15
N ILE A 80 -16.15 -18.73 -8.66
CA ILE A 80 -14.99 -17.96 -8.19
C ILE A 80 -15.41 -16.62 -7.58
N PHE A 81 -14.87 -16.35 -6.39
CA PHE A 81 -14.98 -15.08 -5.69
C PHE A 81 -13.63 -14.36 -5.70
N TYR A 82 -13.63 -13.17 -6.29
CA TYR A 82 -12.48 -12.29 -6.37
C TYR A 82 -12.67 -11.11 -5.45
N PHE A 83 -11.61 -10.71 -4.77
CA PHE A 83 -11.60 -9.47 -4.01
C PHE A 83 -10.22 -8.83 -3.95
N PHE A 84 -10.20 -7.53 -3.72
CA PHE A 84 -8.99 -6.73 -3.58
C PHE A 84 -9.30 -5.50 -2.73
N ASP A 85 -8.30 -4.93 -2.09
CA ASP A 85 -8.47 -3.76 -1.23
C ASP A 85 -9.20 -2.63 -1.99
N SER A 86 -10.22 -2.01 -1.40
CA SER A 86 -11.01 -0.93 -2.01
C SER A 86 -10.19 0.35 -2.23
N PHE A 87 -9.04 0.51 -1.57
CA PHE A 87 -8.06 1.52 -1.96
C PHE A 87 -7.50 1.27 -3.37
N VAL A 88 -7.46 0.01 -3.83
CA VAL A 88 -7.10 -0.35 -5.21
C VAL A 88 -8.26 -0.09 -6.19
N GLY A 89 -9.52 -0.20 -5.75
CA GLY A 89 -10.71 0.06 -6.58
C GLY A 89 -10.94 1.55 -6.90
N ASN A 90 -10.58 2.46 -6.00
CA ASN A 90 -10.61 3.91 -6.24
C ASN A 90 -9.50 4.39 -7.21
N ARG A 91 -8.60 3.50 -7.66
CA ARG A 91 -7.48 3.88 -8.53
C ARG A 91 -7.85 4.25 -9.95
N GLN A 92 -9.03 3.87 -10.45
CA GLN A 92 -9.46 4.26 -11.79
C GLN A 92 -9.75 5.76 -11.92
N SER A 93 -9.93 6.49 -10.82
CA SER A 93 -10.13 7.94 -10.84
C SER A 93 -9.14 8.77 -10.00
N ALA A 94 -8.41 8.17 -9.05
CA ALA A 94 -7.52 8.91 -8.15
C ALA A 94 -6.00 8.66 -8.28
N ASP A 95 -5.52 7.57 -8.90
CA ASP A 95 -4.13 7.09 -8.65
C ASP A 95 -3.13 7.18 -9.80
N ALA A 96 -3.47 7.83 -10.91
CA ALA A 96 -2.43 8.26 -11.84
C ALA A 96 -1.54 9.37 -11.25
N SER A 97 -1.95 10.01 -10.14
CA SER A 97 -1.19 11.04 -9.42
C SER A 97 -0.38 10.51 -8.23
N MET A 98 -0.87 9.50 -7.49
CA MET A 98 -0.13 8.94 -6.33
C MET A 98 0.98 7.94 -6.74
N LEU A 99 0.90 7.37 -7.95
CA LEU A 99 1.98 6.58 -8.54
C LEU A 99 3.02 7.44 -9.28
N ARG A 100 2.89 8.78 -9.27
CA ARG A 100 3.88 9.65 -9.91
C ARG A 100 5.11 9.70 -9.01
N PRO A 101 6.30 9.37 -9.52
CA PRO A 101 7.52 9.67 -8.78
C PRO A 101 7.55 11.16 -8.47
N VAL A 102 7.71 11.50 -7.19
CA VAL A 102 7.85 12.88 -6.74
C VAL A 102 9.34 13.13 -6.63
N VAL A 103 9.84 14.13 -7.36
CA VAL A 103 11.20 14.63 -7.18
C VAL A 103 11.09 16.01 -6.56
N GLY A 104 11.74 16.20 -5.41
CA GLY A 104 11.78 17.48 -4.74
C GLY A 104 13.21 17.95 -4.47
N ILE A 105 13.33 19.24 -4.20
CA ILE A 105 14.60 19.90 -3.85
C ILE A 105 14.42 20.51 -2.46
N ILE A 106 15.38 20.27 -1.59
CA ILE A 106 15.54 21.02 -0.34
C ILE A 106 16.70 21.97 -0.54
N SER A 107 16.47 23.25 -0.22
CA SER A 107 17.50 24.29 -0.22
C SER A 107 17.48 25.00 1.14
N VAL A 108 18.64 25.08 1.77
CA VAL A 108 18.83 25.77 3.05
C VAL A 108 18.97 27.25 2.76
N ASP A 109 18.03 28.04 3.26
CA ASP A 109 18.01 29.47 3.01
C ASP A 109 19.15 30.20 3.74
N ASN A 110 19.69 31.24 3.10
CA ASN A 110 20.80 32.07 3.58
C ASN A 110 22.01 31.27 4.11
N TYR A 111 22.26 30.07 3.57
CA TYR A 111 23.36 29.21 4.04
C TYR A 111 24.72 29.90 3.87
N ASP A 112 24.98 30.45 2.68
CA ASP A 112 26.26 31.08 2.35
C ASP A 112 26.52 32.30 3.26
N ASP A 113 25.54 33.20 3.37
CA ASP A 113 25.62 34.40 4.23
C ASP A 113 25.87 34.05 5.70
N LEU A 114 25.23 32.98 6.20
CA LEU A 114 25.45 32.52 7.58
C LEU A 114 26.83 31.91 7.77
N THR A 115 27.37 31.21 6.77
CA THR A 115 28.68 30.55 6.88
C THR A 115 29.86 31.47 6.63
N ASP A 116 29.68 32.55 5.88
CA ASP A 116 30.73 33.53 5.57
C ASP A 116 31.23 34.27 6.82
N ASP A 117 30.34 34.50 7.79
CA ASP A 117 30.66 35.17 9.07
C ASP A 117 31.16 34.21 10.16
N LEU A 118 31.19 32.90 9.89
CA LEU A 118 31.51 31.86 10.87
C LEU A 118 32.92 31.28 10.71
N SER A 119 33.45 30.75 11.82
CA SER A 119 34.68 29.97 11.77
C SER A 119 34.44 28.62 11.09
N ASP A 120 35.46 28.03 10.46
CA ASP A 120 35.38 26.70 9.84
C ASP A 120 34.80 25.63 10.78
N ALA A 121 35.11 25.74 12.08
CA ALA A 121 34.62 24.82 13.11
C ALA A 121 33.10 24.97 13.35
N ASP A 122 32.58 26.20 13.33
CA ASP A 122 31.16 26.47 13.52
C ASP A 122 30.36 26.17 12.26
N THR A 123 30.91 26.47 11.08
CA THR A 123 30.36 26.04 9.78
C THR A 123 30.22 24.52 9.71
N SER A 124 31.24 23.78 10.16
CA SER A 124 31.20 22.31 10.22
C SER A 124 30.12 21.76 11.17
N LYS A 125 29.89 22.43 12.31
CA LYS A 125 28.81 22.04 13.24
C LYS A 125 27.44 22.25 12.64
N ILE A 126 27.18 23.41 12.03
CA ILE A 126 25.90 23.72 11.37
C ILE A 126 25.65 22.73 10.24
N ASN A 127 26.67 22.50 9.41
CA ASN A 127 26.62 21.51 8.34
C ASN A 127 26.21 20.12 8.86
N SER A 128 26.86 19.64 9.92
CA SER A 128 26.56 18.33 10.51
C SER A 128 25.14 18.27 11.10
N PHE A 129 24.69 19.34 11.75
CA PHE A 129 23.35 19.44 12.29
C PHE A 129 22.28 19.34 11.19
N VAL A 130 22.41 20.12 10.11
CA VAL A 130 21.47 20.10 8.99
C VAL A 130 21.47 18.73 8.31
N ALA A 131 22.64 18.15 8.08
CA ALA A 131 22.75 16.83 7.45
C ALA A 131 22.06 15.74 8.27
N ASN A 132 22.29 15.68 9.59
CA ASN A 132 21.67 14.70 10.47
C ASN A 132 20.16 14.87 10.56
N PHE A 133 19.68 16.12 10.65
CA PHE A 133 18.24 16.39 10.68
C PHE A 133 17.54 15.89 9.41
N ILE A 134 18.13 16.16 8.24
CA ILE A 134 17.57 15.69 6.96
C ILE A 134 17.63 14.16 6.90
N ASP A 135 18.73 13.54 7.32
CA ASP A 135 18.88 12.08 7.32
C ASP A 135 17.80 11.39 8.16
N GLU A 136 17.65 11.80 9.43
CA GLU A 136 16.64 11.26 10.34
C GLU A 136 15.21 11.46 9.80
N PHE A 137 14.92 12.65 9.27
CA PHE A 137 13.61 12.94 8.67
C PHE A 137 13.33 12.02 7.48
N MET A 138 14.28 11.89 6.56
CA MET A 138 14.13 11.08 5.35
C MET A 138 14.01 9.59 5.67
N GLU A 139 14.84 9.08 6.59
CA GLU A 139 14.78 7.69 7.05
C GLU A 139 13.43 7.37 7.71
N SER A 140 12.93 8.26 8.57
CA SER A 140 11.63 8.08 9.24
C SER A 140 10.44 7.98 8.26
N LYS A 141 10.61 8.52 7.05
CA LYS A 141 9.60 8.53 5.98
C LYS A 141 9.93 7.57 4.85
N GLN A 142 11.05 6.84 4.93
CA GLN A 142 11.55 5.95 3.88
C GLN A 142 11.69 6.66 2.52
N ILE A 143 12.12 7.93 2.54
CA ILE A 143 12.35 8.75 1.35
C ILE A 143 13.82 8.62 0.97
N PHE A 144 14.10 8.34 -0.30
CA PHE A 144 15.48 8.36 -0.77
C PHE A 144 15.91 9.81 -0.99
N TYR A 145 17.14 10.14 -0.61
CA TYR A 145 17.67 11.47 -0.88
C TYR A 145 19.15 11.42 -1.26
N ARG A 146 19.59 12.48 -1.93
CA ARG A 146 20.98 12.70 -2.29
C ARG A 146 21.35 14.15 -2.03
N ARG A 147 22.41 14.35 -1.26
CA ARG A 147 23.07 15.65 -1.11
C ARG A 147 23.85 16.01 -2.37
N VAL A 148 23.73 17.25 -2.82
CA VAL A 148 24.46 17.77 -3.99
C VAL A 148 25.44 18.85 -3.60
N ASN A 149 25.04 19.76 -2.70
CA ASN A 149 25.89 20.79 -2.12
C ASN A 149 25.68 20.86 -0.60
N MET A 150 26.40 21.77 0.06
CA MET A 150 26.25 21.95 1.50
C MET A 150 24.84 22.45 1.89
N ASP A 151 24.22 23.24 1.02
CA ASP A 151 22.89 23.84 1.17
C ASP A 151 21.77 23.07 0.43
N ARG A 152 22.09 22.07 -0.41
CA ARG A 152 21.13 21.52 -1.39
C ARG A 152 21.06 20.00 -1.45
N TYR A 153 19.82 19.50 -1.47
CA TYR A 153 19.49 18.08 -1.51
C TYR A 153 18.38 17.81 -2.52
N TYR A 154 18.45 16.68 -3.21
CA TYR A 154 17.33 16.10 -3.96
C TYR A 154 16.72 14.95 -3.16
N PHE A 155 15.41 14.78 -3.24
CA PHE A 155 14.72 13.62 -2.67
C PHE A 155 13.71 13.04 -3.65
N PHE A 156 13.48 11.73 -3.53
CA PHE A 156 12.60 10.94 -4.40
C PHE A 156 12.10 9.65 -3.75
#